data_AF-A0A9Q0YG35-F1
#
_entry.id   AF-A0A9Q0YG35-F1
#
_cell.length_a   1.000
_cell.length_b   1.000
_cell.length_c   1.000
_cell.angle_alpha   90.00
_cell.angle_beta   90.00
_cell.angle_gamma   90.00
#
_symmetry.space_group_name_H-M   'P 1'
#
loop_
_entity.id
_entity.type
_entity.pdbx_description
1 polymer ?
#
loop_
_entity_poly.entity_id
_entity_poly.type
_entity_poly.pdbx_seq_one_letter_code
_entity_poly.pdbx_strand_id
1 'polypeptide(L)'
;MEAERSVTNGRNAYYTSPWILLQLSSLGVISYKENNEKSPELVALLHNNEDSDIDDVEKNNTLSHDDTTPFLDDTYRLQRQHFGLWPTRRRLLFILSSIAMFVSVAATVYLFVNTMLNYFGDTKKIIHFISMTTLSLNLLLLPVGCSISRLYFHFVRTKTAKAKDCCSIAWCLWMFLEEPFVVRRLRFLPLSAKNKLFPVSSFLVVSFIAWIIAGYLTFVVYYRLVPQCSNRSESIFHGIACLIGEIYFCLFCNYVFMLRKSLREELLFLIKYCYCNEGNIQSCRRRIVSMVRDYRVIRTVTNLWMQIVLPASVLGLVVHIKWNYLVFTKDREKTDDIEPMDYESLVMLSIYIFVSKLMVTGLPVLALGGTDLQYLWNEMRLTLSLIQQFHAEGFWKETLKFVHKLNPHGTEEWVASVALSVIGVYLGLKVGTQDIDYKCT
;
A
#
# COMPACT_ATOMS: atom_id res chain seq x y z
N MET A 1 17.11 -53.41 4.40
CA MET A 1 15.99 -52.96 3.54
C MET A 1 15.43 -51.69 4.18
N GLU A 2 16.21 -50.62 4.22
CA GLU A 2 16.30 -49.61 3.14
C GLU A 2 14.94 -49.00 2.81
N ALA A 3 14.65 -47.90 3.52
CA ALA A 3 13.78 -46.84 3.04
C ALA A 3 14.54 -45.50 3.16
N GLU A 4 15.71 -45.46 2.52
CA GLU A 4 16.23 -44.22 1.93
C GLU A 4 15.47 -43.98 0.61
N ARG A 5 14.69 -42.91 0.55
CA ARG A 5 14.11 -42.20 -0.61
C ARG A 5 12.91 -41.41 -0.06
N SER A 6 12.87 -40.09 0.03
CA SER A 6 13.62 -39.05 -0.65
C SER A 6 13.58 -37.79 0.21
N VAL A 7 14.75 -37.31 0.64
CA VAL A 7 14.92 -35.89 0.95
C VAL A 7 14.88 -35.17 -0.39
N THR A 8 13.66 -35.00 -0.93
CA THR A 8 13.46 -34.04 -2.00
C THR A 8 13.84 -32.70 -1.43
N ASN A 9 14.85 -32.07 -2.04
CA ASN A 9 15.28 -30.69 -1.86
C ASN A 9 14.07 -29.76 -1.63
N GLY A 10 13.68 -29.64 -0.35
CA GLY A 10 12.45 -29.01 0.08
C GLY A 10 12.62 -27.51 0.05
N ARG A 11 12.58 -26.91 -1.15
CA ARG A 11 12.26 -25.49 -1.25
C ARG A 11 10.86 -25.34 -0.68
N ASN A 12 10.79 -24.87 0.56
CA ASN A 12 9.53 -24.53 1.24
C ASN A 12 8.80 -23.47 0.41
N ALA A 13 8.00 -23.91 -0.55
CA ALA A 13 7.11 -23.08 -1.32
C ALA A 13 6.02 -22.60 -0.36
N TYR A 14 5.93 -21.28 -0.18
CA TYR A 14 4.80 -20.69 0.54
C TYR A 14 3.55 -20.89 -0.33
N TYR A 15 2.65 -21.76 0.13
CA TYR A 15 1.29 -21.82 -0.38
C TYR A 15 0.56 -20.55 0.06
N THR A 16 0.66 -19.51 -0.76
CA THR A 16 -0.07 -18.28 -0.53
C THR A 16 -1.52 -18.46 -0.96
N SER A 17 -2.44 -17.95 -0.13
CA SER A 17 -3.86 -17.91 -0.47
C SER A 17 -4.06 -17.36 -1.89
N PRO A 18 -4.92 -17.99 -2.73
CA PRO A 18 -5.26 -17.48 -4.06
C PRO A 18 -5.68 -16.01 -4.07
N TRP A 19 -6.29 -15.54 -2.98
CA TRP A 19 -6.69 -14.16 -2.79
C TRP A 19 -5.52 -13.19 -2.68
N ILE A 20 -4.50 -13.54 -1.90
CA ILE A 20 -3.28 -12.73 -1.79
C ILE A 20 -2.59 -12.70 -3.16
N LEU A 21 -2.57 -13.83 -3.86
CA LEU A 21 -2.00 -13.89 -5.21
C LEU A 21 -2.76 -12.98 -6.19
N LEU A 22 -4.09 -12.95 -6.12
CA LEU A 22 -4.94 -12.08 -6.96
C LEU A 22 -4.74 -10.60 -6.65
N GLN A 23 -4.62 -10.24 -5.37
CA GLN A 23 -4.34 -8.86 -4.94
C GLN A 23 -2.94 -8.40 -5.37
N LEU A 24 -1.94 -9.26 -5.21
CA LEU A 24 -0.57 -8.94 -5.59
C LEU A 24 -0.35 -8.96 -7.11
N SER A 25 -1.07 -9.82 -7.83
CA SER A 25 -1.04 -9.80 -9.30
C SER A 25 -1.70 -8.53 -9.81
N SER A 26 -2.87 -8.14 -9.32
CA SER A 26 -3.54 -6.90 -9.75
C SER A 26 -2.72 -5.64 -9.45
N LEU A 27 -2.07 -5.55 -8.29
CA LEU A 27 -1.19 -4.43 -7.93
C LEU A 27 0.18 -4.45 -8.61
N GLY A 28 0.46 -5.52 -9.35
CA GLY A 28 1.68 -5.63 -10.11
C GLY A 28 2.95 -5.91 -9.33
N VAL A 29 2.79 -6.52 -8.16
CA VAL A 29 3.89 -6.90 -7.28
C VAL A 29 4.71 -8.05 -7.86
N ILE A 30 4.08 -8.99 -8.57
CA ILE A 30 4.78 -10.14 -9.18
C ILE A 30 5.81 -9.60 -10.18
N SER A 31 7.08 -9.96 -10.00
CA SER A 31 8.17 -9.58 -10.89
C SER A 31 8.61 -10.79 -11.70
N TYR A 32 8.73 -10.62 -13.02
CA TYR A 32 9.46 -11.60 -13.84
C TYR A 32 10.95 -11.30 -13.75
N LYS A 33 11.60 -11.88 -12.75
CA LYS A 33 13.04 -12.09 -12.80
C LYS A 33 13.23 -13.47 -13.40
N GLU A 34 13.58 -13.50 -14.67
CA GLU A 34 14.20 -14.68 -15.25
C GLU A 34 15.35 -15.01 -14.31
N ASN A 35 15.26 -16.16 -13.65
CA ASN A 35 16.45 -16.76 -13.10
C ASN A 35 17.28 -17.03 -14.34
N ASN A 36 18.12 -16.07 -14.72
CA ASN A 36 19.44 -16.41 -15.21
C ASN A 36 20.00 -17.24 -14.06
N GLU A 37 19.70 -18.54 -14.11
CA GLU A 37 20.58 -19.56 -13.59
C GLU A 37 21.95 -19.01 -13.89
N LYS A 38 22.67 -18.68 -12.82
CA LYS A 38 24.08 -18.38 -12.91
C LYS A 38 24.60 -19.41 -13.90
N SER A 39 25.18 -18.93 -15.01
CA SER A 39 25.96 -19.77 -15.91
C SER A 39 26.72 -20.72 -15.00
N PRO A 40 26.58 -22.05 -15.16
CA PRO A 40 27.29 -23.01 -14.32
C PRO A 40 28.80 -22.67 -14.22
N GLU A 41 29.34 -21.94 -15.18
CA GLU A 41 30.69 -21.36 -15.16
C GLU A 41 30.97 -20.41 -13.99
N LEU A 42 30.03 -19.56 -13.55
CA LEU A 42 30.29 -18.61 -12.46
C LEU A 42 30.22 -19.26 -11.07
N VAL A 43 29.51 -20.39 -10.96
CA VAL A 43 29.53 -21.23 -9.75
C VAL A 43 30.75 -22.15 -9.77
N ALA A 44 31.16 -22.65 -10.94
CA ALA A 44 32.40 -23.41 -11.11
C ALA A 44 33.66 -22.57 -10.85
N LEU A 45 33.69 -21.29 -11.26
CA LEU A 45 34.80 -20.37 -10.99
C LEU A 45 34.93 -19.97 -9.51
N LEU A 46 33.82 -20.01 -8.75
CA LEU A 46 33.86 -19.77 -7.30
C LEU A 46 34.26 -21.02 -6.51
N HIS A 47 33.87 -22.22 -6.98
CA HIS A 47 34.32 -23.46 -6.36
C HIS A 47 35.78 -23.81 -6.69
N ASN A 48 36.26 -23.49 -7.90
CA ASN A 48 37.66 -23.76 -8.28
C ASN A 48 38.69 -22.83 -7.60
N ASN A 49 38.25 -21.78 -6.90
CA ASN A 49 39.14 -20.86 -6.18
C ASN A 49 39.20 -21.13 -4.66
N GLU A 50 38.41 -22.07 -4.12
CA GLU A 50 38.47 -22.45 -2.70
C GLU A 50 39.29 -23.73 -2.44
N ASP A 51 39.69 -24.47 -3.48
CA ASP A 51 40.44 -25.74 -3.37
C ASP A 51 41.96 -25.61 -3.66
N SER A 52 42.49 -24.39 -3.77
CA SER A 52 43.95 -24.16 -3.88
C SER A 52 44.43 -23.23 -2.77
N ASP A 53 45.27 -23.77 -1.89
CA ASP A 53 46.12 -23.08 -0.90
C ASP A 53 45.59 -22.93 0.54
N ILE A 54 45.11 -24.00 1.19
CA ILE A 54 45.20 -24.14 2.66
C ILE A 54 45.45 -25.61 3.04
N ASP A 55 46.63 -26.14 2.66
CA ASP A 55 47.29 -27.19 3.42
C ASP A 55 48.47 -26.52 4.14
N ASP A 56 48.62 -26.84 5.42
CA ASP A 56 49.63 -26.36 6.36
C ASP A 56 49.41 -24.96 6.97
N VAL A 57 48.67 -24.92 8.09
CA VAL A 57 49.07 -24.29 9.37
C VAL A 57 47.91 -24.41 10.37
N GLU A 58 48.25 -24.73 11.63
CA GLU A 58 47.40 -24.70 12.83
C GLU A 58 46.47 -25.89 13.14
N LYS A 59 47.10 -27.05 13.33
CA LYS A 59 46.76 -27.90 14.48
C LYS A 59 47.32 -27.24 15.75
N ASN A 60 46.46 -26.57 16.53
CA ASN A 60 46.47 -26.47 17.99
C ASN A 60 45.70 -25.22 18.43
N ASN A 61 44.46 -25.40 18.93
CA ASN A 61 44.08 -25.00 20.29
C ASN A 61 42.57 -25.03 20.50
N THR A 62 42.20 -25.71 21.59
CA THR A 62 41.12 -25.37 22.53
C THR A 62 39.70 -25.21 21.99
N LEU A 63 38.98 -26.34 22.05
CA LEU A 63 37.80 -26.52 22.90
C LEU A 63 37.20 -25.21 23.47
N SER A 64 36.27 -24.60 22.75
CA SER A 64 35.20 -23.80 23.35
C SER A 64 33.89 -24.30 22.80
N HIS A 65 33.06 -24.77 23.74
CA HIS A 65 31.73 -25.29 23.54
C HIS A 65 30.81 -24.08 23.30
N ASP A 66 30.83 -23.53 22.09
CA ASP A 66 29.86 -22.52 21.69
C ASP A 66 28.68 -23.25 21.04
N ASP A 67 27.71 -23.62 21.89
CA ASP A 67 26.35 -23.95 21.46
C ASP A 67 25.71 -22.69 20.86
N THR A 68 26.17 -22.29 19.68
CA THR A 68 25.50 -21.30 18.85
C THR A 68 24.19 -21.93 18.41
N THR A 69 23.14 -21.67 19.19
CA THR A 69 21.76 -22.03 18.87
C THR A 69 21.49 -21.76 17.37
N PRO A 70 21.26 -22.78 16.53
CA PRO A 70 20.97 -22.61 15.11
C PRO A 70 19.57 -22.02 14.85
N PHE A 71 18.95 -21.44 15.88
CA PHE A 71 17.52 -21.18 15.92
C PHE A 71 17.10 -19.87 15.25
N LEU A 72 18.04 -19.00 14.87
CA LEU A 72 17.70 -17.65 14.40
C LEU A 72 18.67 -17.03 13.38
N ASP A 73 19.46 -17.84 12.67
CA ASP A 73 20.20 -17.36 11.50
C ASP A 73 19.26 -17.23 10.27
N ASP A 74 18.34 -16.28 10.38
CA ASP A 74 17.35 -15.90 9.36
C ASP A 74 18.01 -15.37 8.08
N THR A 75 19.32 -15.06 8.15
CA THR A 75 20.14 -14.51 7.07
C THR A 75 20.35 -15.50 5.92
N TYR A 76 20.44 -16.81 6.20
CA TYR A 76 20.53 -17.84 5.16
C TYR A 76 19.17 -18.21 4.56
N ARG A 77 18.06 -18.11 5.32
CA ARG A 77 16.69 -18.33 4.80
C ARG A 77 16.20 -17.21 3.89
N LEU A 78 16.84 -16.04 3.93
CA LEU A 78 16.52 -14.87 3.10
C LEU A 78 16.88 -15.05 1.62
N GLN A 79 17.67 -16.06 1.25
CA GLN A 79 18.32 -16.04 -0.06
C GLN A 79 17.43 -16.44 -1.26
N ARG A 80 16.30 -17.16 -1.10
CA ARG A 80 15.44 -17.59 -2.23
C ARG A 80 13.98 -17.89 -1.84
N GLN A 81 13.29 -16.94 -1.20
CA GLN A 81 11.84 -17.08 -1.04
C GLN A 81 11.14 -16.49 -2.26
N HIS A 82 10.62 -17.38 -3.11
CA HIS A 82 9.73 -17.03 -4.21
C HIS A 82 8.35 -17.64 -3.93
N PHE A 83 7.31 -17.05 -4.51
CA PHE A 83 6.04 -17.74 -4.65
C PHE A 83 6.29 -19.08 -5.36
N GLY A 84 5.76 -20.18 -4.82
CA GLY A 84 5.86 -21.53 -5.40
C GLY A 84 5.06 -21.70 -6.69
N LEU A 85 5.14 -20.74 -7.60
CA LEU A 85 4.43 -20.71 -8.86
C LEU A 85 5.31 -21.32 -9.95
N TRP A 86 4.67 -22.07 -10.84
CA TRP A 86 5.29 -22.56 -12.05
C TRP A 86 5.77 -21.36 -12.90
N PRO A 87 6.96 -21.42 -13.52
CA PRO A 87 7.50 -20.30 -14.29
C PRO A 87 6.54 -19.75 -15.35
N THR A 88 5.80 -20.65 -16.02
CA THR A 88 4.77 -20.31 -17.02
C THR A 88 3.60 -19.53 -16.41
N ARG A 89 3.04 -19.99 -15.28
CA ARG A 89 1.97 -19.29 -14.55
C ARG A 89 2.45 -17.92 -14.05
N ARG A 90 3.68 -17.82 -13.55
CA ARG A 90 4.26 -16.54 -13.11
C ARG A 90 4.37 -15.54 -14.25
N ARG A 91 4.85 -15.97 -15.42
CA ARG A 91 4.94 -15.14 -16.62
C ARG A 91 3.55 -14.68 -17.08
N LEU A 92 2.56 -15.58 -17.11
CA LEU A 92 1.18 -15.24 -17.47
C LEU A 92 0.59 -14.20 -16.50
N LEU A 93 0.72 -14.43 -15.18
CA LEU A 93 0.22 -13.50 -14.16
C LEU A 93 0.90 -12.14 -14.24
N PHE A 94 2.20 -12.09 -14.54
CA PHE A 94 2.93 -10.85 -14.76
C PHE A 94 2.41 -10.07 -15.96
N ILE A 95 2.17 -10.75 -17.09
CA ILE A 95 1.64 -10.13 -18.31
C ILE A 95 0.21 -9.63 -18.07
N LEU A 96 -0.67 -10.47 -17.53
CA LEU A 96 -2.06 -10.11 -17.21
C LEU A 96 -2.13 -8.93 -16.24
N SER A 97 -1.31 -8.95 -15.21
CA SER A 97 -1.13 -7.85 -14.27
C SER A 97 -0.73 -6.54 -14.97
N SER A 98 0.25 -6.61 -15.85
CA SER A 98 0.73 -5.44 -16.59
C SER A 98 -0.37 -4.86 -17.47
N ILE A 99 -1.07 -5.70 -18.23
CA ILE A 99 -2.21 -5.29 -19.06
C ILE A 99 -3.30 -4.67 -18.18
N ALA A 100 -3.66 -5.31 -17.07
CA ALA A 100 -4.70 -4.81 -16.17
C ALA A 100 -4.33 -3.43 -15.57
N MET A 101 -3.07 -3.21 -15.19
CA MET A 101 -2.62 -1.90 -14.71
C MET A 101 -2.64 -0.84 -15.82
N PHE A 102 -2.20 -1.18 -17.05
CA PHE A 102 -2.27 -0.25 -18.17
C PHE A 102 -3.72 0.15 -18.50
N VAL A 103 -4.64 -0.81 -18.48
CA VAL A 103 -6.08 -0.54 -18.64
C VAL A 103 -6.59 0.35 -17.52
N SER A 104 -6.19 0.09 -16.27
CA SER A 104 -6.57 0.92 -15.12
C SER A 104 -6.05 2.35 -15.22
N VAL A 105 -4.79 2.55 -15.61
CA VAL A 105 -4.23 3.87 -15.88
C VAL A 105 -4.96 4.56 -17.01
N ALA A 106 -5.17 3.89 -18.15
CA ALA A 106 -5.89 4.48 -19.27
C ALA A 106 -7.31 4.92 -18.88
N ALA A 107 -8.04 4.07 -18.15
CA ALA A 107 -9.38 4.36 -17.67
C ALA A 107 -9.42 5.53 -16.69
N THR A 108 -8.52 5.55 -15.70
CA THR A 108 -8.48 6.63 -14.68
C THR A 108 -7.93 7.95 -15.23
N VAL A 109 -6.99 7.91 -16.18
CA VAL A 109 -6.53 9.10 -16.92
C VAL A 109 -7.65 9.65 -17.80
N TYR A 110 -8.35 8.78 -18.55
CA TYR A 110 -9.52 9.18 -19.33
C TYR A 110 -10.57 9.87 -18.44
N LEU A 111 -10.90 9.26 -17.30
CA LEU A 111 -11.81 9.81 -16.31
C LEU A 111 -11.38 11.20 -15.84
N PHE A 112 -10.11 11.35 -15.47
CA PHE A 112 -9.56 12.62 -15.00
C PHE A 112 -9.56 13.69 -16.10
N VAL A 113 -9.07 13.36 -17.30
CA VAL A 113 -9.02 14.29 -18.44
C VAL A 113 -10.42 14.70 -18.87
N ASN A 114 -11.38 13.78 -18.96
CA ASN A 114 -12.76 14.10 -19.30
C ASN A 114 -13.39 15.04 -18.26
N THR A 115 -13.13 14.77 -16.97
CA THR A 115 -13.56 15.65 -15.88
C THR A 115 -12.94 17.05 -16.03
N MET A 116 -11.65 17.14 -16.35
CA MET A 116 -11.00 18.43 -16.59
C MET A 116 -11.61 19.14 -17.80
N LEU A 117 -11.77 18.47 -18.94
CA LEU A 117 -12.28 19.09 -20.16
C LEU A 117 -13.73 19.59 -20.02
N ASN A 118 -14.60 18.83 -19.35
CA ASN A 118 -16.03 19.16 -19.27
C ASN A 118 -16.36 20.23 -18.22
N TYR A 119 -15.51 20.40 -17.22
CA TYR A 119 -15.82 21.24 -16.05
C TYR A 119 -14.80 22.36 -15.79
N PHE A 120 -13.61 22.30 -16.40
CA PHE A 120 -12.61 23.35 -16.20
C PHE A 120 -13.02 24.65 -16.89
N GLY A 121 -12.94 25.75 -16.15
CA GLY A 121 -13.29 27.10 -16.65
C GLY A 121 -14.76 27.48 -16.52
N ASP A 122 -15.66 26.53 -16.20
CA ASP A 122 -17.07 26.82 -15.96
C ASP A 122 -17.30 27.24 -14.49
N THR A 123 -17.45 28.55 -14.27
CA THR A 123 -17.68 29.13 -12.94
C THR A 123 -18.99 28.67 -12.31
N LYS A 124 -19.97 28.26 -13.11
CA LYS A 124 -21.26 27.75 -12.65
C LYS A 124 -21.16 26.34 -12.09
N LYS A 125 -20.17 25.54 -12.55
CA LYS A 125 -20.00 24.12 -12.20
C LYS A 125 -18.83 23.85 -11.25
N ILE A 126 -18.26 24.89 -10.62
CA ILE A 126 -17.05 24.74 -9.79
C ILE A 126 -17.17 23.71 -8.64
N ILE A 127 -18.32 23.58 -7.98
CA ILE A 127 -18.51 22.58 -6.91
C ILE A 127 -18.40 21.17 -7.50
N HIS A 128 -19.08 20.94 -8.61
CA HIS A 128 -19.05 19.65 -9.29
C HIS A 128 -17.65 19.33 -9.80
N PHE A 129 -16.99 20.32 -10.41
CA PHE A 129 -15.59 20.24 -10.81
C PHE A 129 -14.70 19.80 -9.65
N ILE A 130 -14.75 20.49 -8.50
CA ILE A 130 -13.90 20.18 -7.36
C ILE A 130 -14.23 18.78 -6.81
N SER A 131 -15.52 18.43 -6.71
CA SER A 131 -15.94 17.11 -6.22
C SER A 131 -15.45 15.98 -7.12
N MET A 132 -15.68 16.08 -8.43
CA MET A 132 -15.24 15.04 -9.38
C MET A 132 -13.72 15.01 -9.54
N THR A 133 -13.04 16.16 -9.54
CA THR A 133 -11.57 16.22 -9.62
C THR A 133 -10.93 15.59 -8.39
N THR A 134 -11.43 15.88 -7.20
CA THR A 134 -10.90 15.27 -5.97
C THR A 134 -11.20 13.78 -5.87
N LEU A 135 -12.27 13.28 -6.51
CA LEU A 135 -12.54 11.84 -6.60
C LEU A 135 -11.60 11.18 -7.62
N SER A 136 -11.59 11.67 -8.86
CA SER A 136 -10.78 11.15 -9.95
C SER A 136 -9.28 11.20 -9.65
N LEU A 137 -8.78 12.26 -9.00
CA LEU A 137 -7.39 12.36 -8.57
C LEU A 137 -7.00 11.22 -7.61
N ASN A 138 -7.85 10.91 -6.65
CA ASN A 138 -7.60 9.83 -5.69
C ASN A 138 -7.64 8.45 -6.34
N LEU A 139 -8.52 8.24 -7.33
CA LEU A 139 -8.56 7.00 -8.12
C LEU A 139 -7.37 6.89 -9.08
N LEU A 140 -6.87 8.01 -9.61
CA LEU A 140 -5.76 8.09 -10.56
C LEU A 140 -4.39 7.83 -9.89
N LEU A 141 -4.20 8.34 -8.67
CA LEU A 141 -2.91 8.36 -7.99
C LEU A 141 -2.28 6.96 -7.87
N LEU A 142 -3.10 5.94 -7.60
CA LEU A 142 -2.61 4.59 -7.34
C LEU A 142 -2.21 3.83 -8.62
N PRO A 143 -3.06 3.69 -9.66
CA PRO A 143 -2.65 3.05 -10.90
C PRO A 143 -1.43 3.73 -11.54
N VAL A 144 -1.38 5.07 -11.50
CA VAL A 144 -0.25 5.85 -12.04
C VAL A 144 1.01 5.62 -11.21
N GLY A 145 0.92 5.70 -9.88
CA GLY A 145 2.06 5.42 -8.99
C GLY A 145 2.62 4.01 -9.19
N CYS A 146 1.75 2.99 -9.24
CA CYS A 146 2.15 1.62 -9.52
C CYS A 146 2.81 1.47 -10.89
N SER A 147 2.28 2.12 -11.92
CA SER A 147 2.84 2.04 -13.28
C SER A 147 4.19 2.75 -13.39
N ILE A 148 4.34 3.93 -12.78
CA ILE A 148 5.62 4.66 -12.71
C ILE A 148 6.66 3.82 -11.99
N SER A 149 6.30 3.17 -10.87
CA SER A 149 7.23 2.30 -10.14
C SER A 149 7.76 1.14 -11.00
N ARG A 150 6.91 0.58 -11.88
CA ARG A 150 7.28 -0.49 -12.80
C ARG A 150 8.10 0.00 -13.98
N LEU A 151 7.75 1.15 -14.56
CA LEU A 151 8.56 1.77 -15.62
C LEU A 151 9.95 2.10 -15.10
N TYR A 152 10.03 2.68 -13.89
CA TYR A 152 11.30 2.93 -13.21
C TYR A 152 12.12 1.64 -13.08
N PHE A 153 11.52 0.52 -12.65
CA PHE A 153 12.20 -0.78 -12.62
C PHE A 153 12.73 -1.23 -13.98
N HIS A 154 11.94 -1.03 -15.04
CA HIS A 154 12.34 -1.45 -16.39
C HIS A 154 13.52 -0.63 -16.91
N PHE A 155 13.49 0.70 -16.73
CA PHE A 155 14.54 1.59 -17.21
C PHE A 155 15.80 1.58 -16.35
N VAL A 156 15.68 1.39 -15.03
CA VAL A 156 16.81 1.43 -14.08
C VAL A 156 17.53 0.07 -13.95
N ARG A 157 17.16 -0.92 -14.79
CA ARG A 157 17.63 -2.32 -14.75
C ARG A 157 19.12 -2.54 -15.03
N THR A 158 19.91 -1.51 -15.31
CA THR A 158 21.28 -1.68 -15.83
C THR A 158 22.34 -0.94 -14.99
N LYS A 159 22.87 -1.66 -13.99
CA LYS A 159 24.16 -1.44 -13.30
C LYS A 159 24.35 -0.20 -12.41
N THR A 160 23.56 0.87 -12.52
CA THR A 160 23.79 2.14 -11.76
C THR A 160 23.02 2.27 -10.44
N ALA A 161 21.95 1.47 -10.24
CA ALA A 161 21.07 1.59 -9.07
C ALA A 161 21.67 1.11 -7.73
N LYS A 162 22.80 0.40 -7.75
CA LYS A 162 23.43 -0.13 -6.53
C LYS A 162 24.17 0.93 -5.70
N ALA A 163 24.47 2.10 -6.27
CA ALA A 163 25.43 3.04 -5.66
C ALA A 163 24.87 4.40 -5.25
N LYS A 164 23.69 4.82 -5.74
CA LYS A 164 23.17 6.17 -5.48
C LYS A 164 21.75 6.12 -4.92
N ASP A 165 21.65 6.49 -3.64
CA ASP A 165 20.46 6.95 -2.93
C ASP A 165 19.42 5.90 -2.49
N CYS A 166 19.81 5.11 -1.48
CA CYS A 166 18.89 4.37 -0.60
C CYS A 166 17.85 5.26 0.13
N CYS A 167 17.88 6.57 -0.09
CA CYS A 167 17.00 7.57 0.53
C CYS A 167 16.07 8.27 -0.48
N SER A 168 16.11 7.94 -1.77
CA SER A 168 15.21 8.54 -2.75
C SER A 168 13.77 8.01 -2.60
N ILE A 169 12.78 8.91 -2.72
CA ILE A 169 11.35 8.56 -2.71
C ILE A 169 11.03 7.54 -3.82
N ALA A 170 11.63 7.70 -5.00
CA ALA A 170 11.44 6.77 -6.11
C ALA A 170 11.94 5.36 -5.77
N TRP A 171 13.03 5.26 -5.00
CA TRP A 171 13.55 3.99 -4.52
C TRP A 171 12.61 3.36 -3.48
N CYS A 172 12.05 4.15 -2.56
CA CYS A 172 11.05 3.66 -1.59
C CYS A 172 9.79 3.17 -2.29
N LEU A 173 9.27 3.92 -3.26
CA LEU A 173 8.09 3.54 -4.04
C LEU A 173 8.32 2.23 -4.82
N TRP A 174 9.51 2.09 -5.39
CA TRP A 174 9.91 0.87 -6.08
C TRP A 174 10.02 -0.33 -5.13
N MET A 175 10.75 -0.19 -4.02
CA MET A 175 10.94 -1.26 -3.05
C MET A 175 9.61 -1.68 -2.41
N PHE A 176 8.69 -0.74 -2.19
CA PHE A 176 7.36 -1.01 -1.65
C PHE A 176 6.59 -2.02 -2.52
N LEU A 177 6.63 -1.89 -3.84
CA LEU A 177 5.91 -2.77 -4.77
C LEU A 177 6.73 -3.98 -5.25
N GLU A 178 7.94 -4.19 -4.73
CA GLU A 178 8.82 -5.26 -5.17
C GLU A 178 8.40 -6.63 -4.59
N GLU A 179 8.32 -7.67 -5.45
CA GLU A 179 7.98 -9.04 -5.04
C GLU A 179 8.79 -9.54 -3.83
N PRO A 180 10.15 -9.54 -3.86
CA PRO A 180 10.96 -9.96 -2.71
C PRO A 180 10.65 -9.20 -1.41
N PHE A 181 10.35 -7.91 -1.48
CA PHE A 181 9.97 -7.13 -0.31
C PHE A 181 8.64 -7.61 0.24
N VAL A 182 7.63 -7.74 -0.62
CA VAL A 182 6.30 -8.20 -0.21
C VAL A 182 6.33 -9.63 0.33
N VAL A 183 7.02 -10.56 -0.34
CA VAL A 183 7.16 -11.95 0.14
C VAL A 183 7.81 -11.98 1.52
N ARG A 184 8.87 -11.19 1.73
CA ARG A 184 9.53 -11.08 3.04
C ARG A 184 8.56 -10.59 4.12
N ARG A 185 7.70 -9.61 3.80
CA ARG A 185 6.71 -9.08 4.74
C ARG A 185 5.58 -10.06 5.01
N LEU A 186 5.08 -10.72 3.98
CA LEU A 186 3.99 -11.68 4.13
C LEU A 186 4.34 -12.83 5.08
N ARG A 187 5.64 -13.14 5.28
CA ARG A 187 6.09 -14.17 6.23
C ARG A 187 5.69 -13.88 7.69
N PHE A 188 5.55 -12.59 8.05
CA PHE A 188 5.21 -12.17 9.41
C PHE A 188 3.71 -12.09 9.64
N LEU A 189 2.90 -12.17 8.57
CA LEU A 189 1.47 -12.35 8.76
C LEU A 189 1.27 -13.72 9.41
N PRO A 190 0.55 -13.79 10.54
CA PRO A 190 0.22 -15.06 11.17
C PRO A 190 -0.78 -15.81 10.29
N LEU A 191 -0.29 -16.45 9.23
CA LEU A 191 -0.99 -17.50 8.49
C LEU A 191 -1.14 -18.75 9.37
N SER A 192 -0.32 -18.85 10.43
CA SER A 192 -0.25 -19.95 11.37
C SER A 192 -0.92 -19.61 12.70
N ALA A 193 -2.20 -19.32 12.65
CA ALA A 193 -3.10 -19.82 13.69
C ALA A 193 -4.18 -20.56 12.93
N LYS A 194 -3.98 -21.87 12.73
CA LYS A 194 -4.88 -22.77 11.98
C LYS A 194 -6.37 -22.65 12.36
N ASN A 195 -6.72 -21.94 13.44
CA ASN A 195 -8.09 -21.71 13.92
C ASN A 195 -8.51 -20.22 14.06
N LYS A 196 -7.72 -19.21 13.64
CA LYS A 196 -8.12 -17.78 13.72
C LYS A 196 -8.23 -17.16 12.32
N LEU A 197 -9.35 -17.43 11.65
CA LEU A 197 -9.71 -16.89 10.33
C LEU A 197 -9.85 -15.36 10.27
N PHE A 198 -9.85 -14.67 11.41
CA PHE A 198 -10.58 -13.40 11.56
C PHE A 198 -9.82 -12.08 11.32
N PRO A 199 -8.51 -11.92 11.61
CA PRO A 199 -8.00 -10.56 11.76
C PRO A 199 -7.48 -9.92 10.46
N VAL A 200 -7.40 -10.65 9.33
CA VAL A 200 -7.15 -10.05 7.99
C VAL A 200 -8.43 -10.03 7.16
N SER A 201 -9.34 -10.97 7.42
CA SER A 201 -10.61 -11.07 6.71
C SER A 201 -11.56 -9.93 7.04
N SER A 202 -11.57 -9.39 8.26
CA SER A 202 -12.48 -8.30 8.64
C SER A 202 -12.28 -7.02 7.81
N PHE A 203 -11.04 -6.56 7.64
CA PHE A 203 -10.75 -5.38 6.81
C PHE A 203 -11.03 -5.63 5.32
N LEU A 204 -10.77 -6.85 4.85
CA LEU A 204 -11.10 -7.26 3.49
C LEU A 204 -12.61 -7.21 3.25
N VAL A 205 -13.40 -7.72 4.20
CA VAL A 205 -14.87 -7.66 4.15
C VAL A 205 -15.35 -6.21 4.14
N VAL A 206 -14.81 -5.34 5.00
CA VAL A 206 -15.16 -3.91 5.01
C VAL A 206 -14.84 -3.25 3.67
N SER A 207 -13.65 -3.50 3.12
CA SER A 207 -13.24 -2.95 1.82
C SER A 207 -14.11 -3.47 0.68
N PHE A 208 -14.48 -4.74 0.73
CA PHE A 208 -15.35 -5.37 -0.28
C PHE A 208 -16.79 -4.86 -0.21
N ILE A 209 -17.35 -4.69 1.00
CA ILE A 209 -18.67 -4.08 1.19
C ILE A 209 -18.66 -2.63 0.70
N ALA A 210 -17.64 -1.85 1.06
CA ALA A 210 -17.50 -0.47 0.60
C ALA A 210 -17.46 -0.40 -0.93
N TRP A 211 -16.70 -1.29 -1.57
CA TRP A 211 -16.65 -1.40 -3.02
C TRP A 211 -17.99 -1.79 -3.64
N ILE A 212 -18.72 -2.77 -3.08
CA ILE A 212 -20.04 -3.17 -3.61
C ILE A 212 -21.02 -2.02 -3.53
N ILE A 213 -21.06 -1.29 -2.41
CA ILE A 213 -21.99 -0.16 -2.23
C ILE A 213 -21.62 0.96 -3.21
N ALA A 214 -20.34 1.34 -3.28
CA ALA A 214 -19.87 2.37 -4.22
C ALA A 214 -20.16 1.96 -5.67
N GLY A 215 -19.87 0.72 -6.03
CA GLY A 215 -20.08 0.21 -7.38
C GLY A 215 -21.55 0.10 -7.78
N TYR A 216 -22.43 -0.28 -6.84
CA TYR A 216 -23.88 -0.25 -7.07
C TYR A 216 -24.37 1.19 -7.31
N LEU A 217 -23.92 2.15 -6.51
CA LEU A 217 -24.27 3.56 -6.69
C LEU A 217 -23.71 4.13 -8.00
N THR A 218 -22.47 3.78 -8.37
CA THR A 218 -21.88 4.10 -9.69
C THR A 218 -22.74 3.55 -10.82
N PHE A 219 -23.19 2.29 -10.72
CA PHE A 219 -24.09 1.71 -11.70
C PHE A 219 -25.41 2.47 -11.79
N VAL A 220 -26.07 2.76 -10.68
CA VAL A 220 -27.34 3.50 -10.69
C VAL A 220 -27.17 4.90 -11.30
N VAL A 221 -26.15 5.65 -10.90
CA VAL A 221 -25.91 7.00 -11.41
C VAL A 221 -25.58 6.98 -12.91
N TYR A 222 -24.54 6.26 -13.32
CA TYR A 222 -24.05 6.37 -14.70
C TYR A 222 -24.82 5.52 -15.71
N TYR A 223 -25.51 4.46 -15.29
CA TYR A 223 -26.26 3.59 -16.21
C TYR A 223 -27.75 3.92 -16.26
N ARG A 224 -28.35 4.43 -15.17
CA ARG A 224 -29.79 4.73 -15.12
C ARG A 224 -30.09 6.22 -15.24
N LEU A 225 -29.33 7.08 -14.57
CA LEU A 225 -29.67 8.51 -14.43
C LEU A 225 -28.99 9.37 -15.52
N VAL A 226 -27.66 9.32 -15.62
CA VAL A 226 -26.88 10.18 -16.56
C VAL A 226 -27.22 9.96 -18.05
N PRO A 227 -27.54 8.75 -18.56
CA PRO A 227 -27.85 8.56 -19.98
C PRO A 227 -29.08 9.29 -20.50
N GLN A 228 -29.90 9.87 -19.60
CA GLN A 228 -31.03 10.73 -19.98
C GLN A 228 -30.55 12.13 -20.40
N CYS A 229 -29.35 12.53 -20.00
CA CYS A 229 -28.81 13.89 -20.15
C CYS A 229 -27.63 14.00 -21.12
N SER A 230 -26.94 12.88 -21.41
CA SER A 230 -25.72 12.85 -22.21
C SER A 230 -25.66 11.60 -23.11
N ASN A 231 -24.68 11.55 -24.00
CA ASN A 231 -24.40 10.41 -24.86
C ASN A 231 -24.25 9.14 -24.02
N ARG A 232 -25.20 8.20 -24.17
CA ARG A 232 -25.28 6.96 -23.40
C ARG A 232 -23.96 6.16 -23.40
N SER A 233 -23.22 6.17 -24.51
CA SER A 233 -21.93 5.48 -24.62
C SER A 233 -20.89 6.08 -23.69
N GLU A 234 -20.78 7.41 -23.62
CA GLU A 234 -19.81 8.12 -22.78
C GLU A 234 -20.06 7.86 -21.29
N SER A 235 -21.32 7.92 -20.86
CA SER A 235 -21.72 7.63 -19.47
C SER A 235 -21.37 6.21 -19.05
N ILE A 236 -21.53 5.23 -19.96
CA ILE A 236 -21.15 3.83 -19.70
C ILE A 236 -19.64 3.71 -19.53
N PHE A 237 -18.84 4.30 -20.43
CA PHE A 237 -17.38 4.28 -20.30
C PHE A 237 -16.89 4.95 -19.03
N HIS A 238 -17.51 6.07 -18.65
CA HIS A 238 -17.22 6.78 -17.42
C HIS A 238 -17.54 5.93 -16.18
N GLY A 239 -18.69 5.25 -16.15
CA GLY A 239 -19.07 4.33 -15.08
C GLY A 239 -18.09 3.15 -14.95
N ILE A 240 -17.69 2.53 -16.06
CA ILE A 240 -16.70 1.44 -16.07
C ILE A 240 -15.34 1.94 -15.57
N ALA A 241 -14.90 3.13 -15.99
CA ALA A 241 -13.64 3.71 -15.53
C ALA A 241 -13.64 3.97 -14.02
N CYS A 242 -14.74 4.50 -13.47
CA CYS A 242 -14.92 4.66 -12.03
C CYS A 242 -14.84 3.31 -11.30
N LEU A 243 -15.58 2.29 -11.75
CA LEU A 243 -15.55 0.96 -11.15
C LEU A 243 -14.14 0.35 -11.12
N ILE A 244 -13.40 0.47 -12.22
CA ILE A 244 -12.01 0.00 -12.29
C ILE A 244 -11.15 0.76 -11.26
N GLY A 245 -11.26 2.09 -11.20
CA GLY A 245 -10.54 2.91 -10.22
C GLY A 245 -10.84 2.51 -8.77
N GLU A 246 -12.12 2.33 -8.44
CA GLU A 246 -12.58 1.94 -7.10
C GLU A 246 -12.04 0.55 -6.70
N ILE A 247 -12.06 -0.43 -7.60
CA ILE A 247 -11.48 -1.76 -7.37
C ILE A 247 -10.00 -1.64 -6.99
N TYR A 248 -9.22 -0.92 -7.80
CA TYR A 248 -7.78 -0.75 -7.55
C TYR A 248 -7.51 0.01 -6.24
N PHE A 249 -8.32 1.01 -5.93
CA PHE A 249 -8.22 1.76 -4.68
C PHE A 249 -8.45 0.86 -3.46
N CYS A 250 -9.51 0.04 -3.48
CA CYS A 250 -9.81 -0.92 -2.41
C CYS A 250 -8.73 -2.00 -2.29
N LEU A 251 -8.21 -2.53 -3.41
CA LEU A 251 -7.13 -3.51 -3.41
C LEU A 251 -5.85 -2.94 -2.79
N PHE A 252 -5.52 -1.68 -3.11
CA PHE A 252 -4.38 -1.00 -2.52
C PHE A 252 -4.53 -0.75 -1.02
N CYS A 253 -5.71 -0.31 -0.56
CA CYS A 253 -5.98 -0.13 0.87
C CYS A 253 -5.81 -1.47 1.63
N ASN A 254 -6.30 -2.58 1.06
CA ASN A 254 -6.07 -3.92 1.62
C ASN A 254 -4.59 -4.29 1.71
N TYR A 255 -3.84 -3.96 0.66
CA TYR A 255 -2.40 -4.20 0.63
C TYR A 255 -1.64 -3.40 1.70
N VAL A 256 -1.95 -2.11 1.86
CA VAL A 256 -1.40 -1.26 2.93
C VAL A 256 -1.74 -1.82 4.31
N PHE A 257 -2.98 -2.26 4.51
CA PHE A 257 -3.41 -2.90 5.76
C PHE A 257 -2.59 -4.16 6.06
N MET A 258 -2.35 -5.01 5.07
CA MET A 258 -1.53 -6.22 5.23
C MET A 258 -0.09 -5.87 5.61
N LEU A 259 0.52 -4.88 4.97
CA LEU A 259 1.88 -4.42 5.27
C LEU A 259 1.98 -3.86 6.69
N ARG A 260 1.02 -3.02 7.10
CA ARG A 260 0.96 -2.49 8.47
C ARG A 260 0.90 -3.60 9.50
N LYS A 261 0.06 -4.61 9.26
CA LYS A 261 -0.09 -5.73 10.19
C LYS A 261 1.17 -6.58 10.25
N SER A 262 1.75 -6.91 9.10
CA SER A 262 3.05 -7.59 9.01
C SER A 262 4.12 -6.85 9.82
N LEU A 263 4.20 -5.52 9.66
CA LEU A 263 5.14 -4.68 10.38
C LEU A 263 4.91 -4.75 11.90
N ARG A 264 3.66 -4.69 12.37
CA ARG A 264 3.33 -4.83 13.80
C ARG A 264 3.80 -6.16 14.37
N GLU A 265 3.58 -7.26 13.66
CA GLU A 265 4.02 -8.59 14.11
C GLU A 265 5.55 -8.73 14.11
N GLU A 266 6.23 -8.16 13.11
CA GLU A 266 7.71 -8.12 13.09
C GLU A 266 8.27 -7.28 14.24
N LEU A 267 7.62 -6.17 14.60
CA LEU A 267 7.98 -5.35 15.77
C LEU A 267 7.87 -6.15 17.07
N LEU A 268 6.78 -6.90 17.26
CA LEU A 268 6.60 -7.76 18.43
C LEU A 268 7.63 -8.89 18.47
N PHE A 269 7.93 -9.49 17.32
CA PHE A 269 8.98 -10.50 17.20
C PHE A 269 10.36 -9.92 17.52
N LEU A 270 10.66 -8.70 17.07
CA LEU A 270 11.90 -8.00 17.37
C LEU A 270 12.07 -7.77 18.87
N ILE A 271 11.02 -7.35 19.56
CA ILE A 271 11.03 -7.17 21.02
C ILE A 271 11.36 -8.50 21.71
N LYS A 272 10.68 -9.58 21.33
CA LYS A 272 10.96 -10.92 21.86
C LYS A 272 12.38 -11.38 21.54
N TYR A 273 12.88 -11.06 20.34
CA TYR A 273 14.24 -11.38 19.94
C TYR A 273 15.27 -10.65 20.80
N CYS A 274 15.08 -9.35 21.07
CA CYS A 274 15.95 -8.58 21.96
C CYS A 274 15.94 -9.14 23.39
N TYR A 275 14.78 -9.59 23.87
CA TYR A 275 14.63 -10.23 25.17
C TYR A 275 15.39 -11.57 25.24
N CYS A 276 15.25 -12.43 24.23
CA CYS A 276 15.92 -13.74 24.21
C CYS A 276 17.44 -13.65 23.96
N ASN A 277 17.93 -12.55 23.39
CA ASN A 277 19.36 -12.33 23.09
C ASN A 277 19.96 -11.23 23.99
N GLU A 278 19.48 -11.16 25.23
CA GLU A 278 20.03 -10.28 26.25
C GLU A 278 21.53 -10.54 26.41
N GLY A 279 22.32 -9.47 26.49
CA GLY A 279 23.79 -9.53 26.47
C GLY A 279 24.43 -9.42 25.08
N ASN A 280 23.74 -9.80 24.00
CA ASN A 280 24.26 -9.68 22.63
C ASN A 280 23.74 -8.42 21.91
N ILE A 281 24.31 -7.26 22.26
CA ILE A 281 23.90 -5.95 21.71
C ILE A 281 24.05 -5.90 20.19
N GLN A 282 25.12 -6.48 19.63
CA GLN A 282 25.41 -6.36 18.19
C GLN A 282 24.39 -7.13 17.33
N SER A 283 23.95 -8.29 17.80
CA SER A 283 22.90 -9.03 17.10
C SER A 283 21.57 -8.27 17.11
N CYS A 284 21.19 -7.73 18.27
CA CYS A 284 19.99 -6.92 18.42
C CYS A 284 20.03 -5.66 17.53
N ARG A 285 21.15 -4.93 17.52
CA ARG A 285 21.36 -3.74 16.68
C ARG A 285 21.19 -4.05 15.20
N ARG A 286 21.82 -5.12 14.70
CA ARG A 286 21.69 -5.55 13.29
C ARG A 286 20.23 -5.82 12.93
N ARG A 287 19.49 -6.52 13.79
CA ARG A 287 18.08 -6.84 13.55
C ARG A 287 17.19 -5.58 13.60
N ILE A 288 17.41 -4.68 14.55
CA ILE A 288 16.72 -3.38 14.65
C ILE A 288 16.94 -2.55 13.39
N VAL A 289 18.19 -2.42 12.92
CA VAL A 289 18.52 -1.64 11.71
C VAL A 289 17.80 -2.19 10.48
N SER A 290 17.80 -3.52 10.32
CA SER A 290 17.10 -4.18 9.23
C SER A 290 15.61 -3.83 9.24
N MET A 291 14.95 -3.94 10.39
CA MET A 291 13.53 -3.60 10.53
C MET A 291 13.27 -2.10 10.31
N VAL A 292 14.13 -1.21 10.78
CA VAL A 292 14.00 0.25 10.60
C VAL A 292 14.05 0.65 9.13
N ARG A 293 14.96 0.06 8.35
CA ARG A 293 15.01 0.31 6.90
C ARG A 293 13.66 -0.02 6.25
N ASP A 294 13.15 -1.18 6.61
CA ASP A 294 11.93 -1.76 6.15
C ASP A 294 10.69 -0.92 6.58
N TYR A 295 10.70 -0.39 7.82
CA TYR A 295 9.72 0.57 8.35
C TYR A 295 9.72 1.89 7.59
N ARG A 296 10.91 2.46 7.32
CA ARG A 296 11.05 3.74 6.59
C ARG A 296 10.45 3.66 5.20
N VAL A 297 10.68 2.58 4.46
CA VAL A 297 10.11 2.39 3.11
C VAL A 297 8.59 2.44 3.15
N ILE A 298 7.96 1.67 4.05
CA ILE A 298 6.49 1.64 4.18
C ILE A 298 6.00 3.04 4.55
N ARG A 299 6.59 3.65 5.60
CA ARG A 299 6.15 4.95 6.10
C ARG A 299 6.28 6.06 5.06
N THR A 300 7.40 6.17 4.36
CA THR A 300 7.60 7.20 3.33
C THR A 300 6.54 7.11 2.24
N VAL A 301 6.25 5.90 1.75
CA VAL A 301 5.24 5.71 0.70
C VAL A 301 3.84 6.01 1.22
N THR A 302 3.48 5.50 2.41
CA THR A 302 2.15 5.75 2.99
C THR A 302 1.94 7.21 3.37
N ASN A 303 2.97 7.90 3.85
CA ASN A 303 2.90 9.32 4.20
C ASN A 303 2.70 10.18 2.94
N LEU A 304 3.49 9.94 1.89
CA LEU A 304 3.34 10.64 0.61
C LEU A 304 1.93 10.44 0.03
N TRP A 305 1.42 9.20 0.10
CA TRP A 305 0.07 8.88 -0.34
C TRP A 305 -0.99 9.63 0.49
N MET A 306 -0.88 9.61 1.83
CA MET A 306 -1.82 10.30 2.71
C MET A 306 -1.77 11.83 2.59
N GLN A 307 -0.60 12.41 2.28
CA GLN A 307 -0.46 13.84 2.01
C GLN A 307 -1.26 14.31 0.80
N ILE A 308 -1.52 13.42 -0.15
CA ILE A 308 -2.32 13.74 -1.33
C ILE A 308 -3.79 13.39 -1.07
N VAL A 309 -4.05 12.19 -0.55
CA VAL A 309 -5.42 11.69 -0.38
C VAL A 309 -6.20 12.49 0.65
N LEU A 310 -5.60 12.81 1.81
CA LEU A 310 -6.34 13.43 2.90
C LEU A 310 -6.78 14.87 2.56
N PRO A 311 -5.92 15.78 2.04
CA PRO A 311 -6.37 17.11 1.64
C PRO A 311 -7.39 17.09 0.49
N ALA A 312 -7.19 16.24 -0.53
CA ALA A 312 -8.13 16.11 -1.63
C ALA A 312 -9.51 15.63 -1.13
N SER A 313 -9.51 14.68 -0.20
CA SER A 313 -10.73 14.15 0.42
C SER A 313 -11.45 15.18 1.28
N VAL A 314 -10.71 15.91 2.13
CA VAL A 314 -11.26 16.99 2.97
C VAL A 314 -11.86 18.10 2.10
N LEU A 315 -11.14 18.56 1.08
CA LEU A 315 -11.65 19.55 0.13
C LEU A 315 -12.93 19.06 -0.55
N GLY A 316 -12.94 17.82 -1.05
CA GLY A 316 -14.11 17.21 -1.67
C GLY A 316 -15.31 17.10 -0.73
N LEU A 317 -15.10 16.71 0.53
CA LEU A 317 -16.15 16.62 1.55
C LEU A 317 -16.72 17.99 1.91
N VAL A 318 -15.87 19.00 2.14
CA VAL A 318 -16.32 20.36 2.49
C VAL A 318 -17.15 20.96 1.37
N VAL A 319 -16.68 20.84 0.14
CA VAL A 319 -17.39 21.32 -1.05
C VAL A 319 -18.74 20.60 -1.20
N HIS A 320 -18.78 19.29 -0.99
CA HIS A 320 -20.01 18.53 -1.07
C HIS A 320 -21.01 18.86 0.06
N ILE A 321 -20.55 19.06 1.29
CA ILE A 321 -21.40 19.51 2.42
C ILE A 321 -22.00 20.88 2.12
N LYS A 322 -21.17 21.82 1.66
CA LYS A 322 -21.63 23.15 1.27
C LYS A 322 -22.65 23.09 0.14
N TRP A 323 -22.43 22.23 -0.83
CA TRP A 323 -23.39 22.02 -1.91
C TRP A 323 -24.73 21.53 -1.39
N ASN A 324 -24.76 20.47 -0.58
CA ASN A 324 -25.98 19.98 0.04
C ASN A 324 -26.70 21.11 0.80
N TYR A 325 -25.96 21.93 1.55
CA TYR A 325 -26.54 23.09 2.23
C TYR A 325 -27.18 24.08 1.23
N LEU A 326 -26.50 24.42 0.14
CA LEU A 326 -27.02 25.37 -0.86
C LEU A 326 -28.27 24.83 -1.57
N VAL A 327 -28.29 23.55 -1.96
CA VAL A 327 -29.42 22.93 -2.67
C VAL A 327 -30.63 22.82 -1.76
N PHE A 328 -30.50 22.18 -0.60
CA PHE A 328 -31.64 21.92 0.29
C PHE A 328 -32.16 23.18 1.01
N THR A 329 -31.39 24.26 1.07
CA THR A 329 -31.85 25.53 1.65
C THR A 329 -32.53 26.44 0.63
N LYS A 330 -32.07 26.47 -0.63
CA LYS A 330 -32.65 27.35 -1.68
C LYS A 330 -33.86 26.74 -2.37
N ASP A 331 -33.92 25.42 -2.54
CA ASP A 331 -35.04 24.78 -3.23
C ASP A 331 -36.32 24.76 -2.38
N ARG A 332 -36.22 24.95 -1.06
CA ARG A 332 -37.39 25.01 -0.16
C ARG A 332 -38.32 26.19 -0.42
N GLU A 333 -37.84 27.25 -1.07
CA GLU A 333 -38.64 28.41 -1.49
C GLU A 333 -39.21 28.26 -2.91
N LYS A 334 -38.77 27.26 -3.69
CA LYS A 334 -39.19 27.03 -5.09
C LYS A 334 -39.77 25.63 -5.35
N THR A 335 -39.98 24.84 -4.30
CA THR A 335 -40.36 23.43 -4.36
C THR A 335 -41.70 23.10 -5.02
N ASP A 336 -42.50 24.10 -5.39
CA ASP A 336 -43.79 23.87 -6.07
C ASP A 336 -43.64 23.60 -7.58
N ASP A 337 -42.48 23.89 -8.20
CA ASP A 337 -42.28 23.81 -9.66
C ASP A 337 -41.28 22.72 -10.14
N ILE A 338 -40.69 21.91 -9.24
CA ILE A 338 -39.69 20.88 -9.61
C ILE A 338 -40.38 19.54 -9.86
N GLU A 339 -40.16 18.95 -11.04
CA GLU A 339 -40.68 17.62 -11.37
C GLU A 339 -40.09 16.54 -10.43
N PRO A 340 -40.89 15.58 -9.94
CA PRO A 340 -40.47 14.60 -8.93
C PRO A 340 -39.32 13.68 -9.38
N MET A 341 -39.14 13.50 -10.70
CA MET A 341 -38.09 12.65 -11.28
C MET A 341 -36.68 13.30 -11.20
N ASP A 342 -36.60 14.63 -11.25
CA ASP A 342 -35.34 15.38 -11.13
C ASP A 342 -34.82 15.35 -9.69
N TYR A 343 -35.72 15.39 -8.71
CA TYR A 343 -35.37 15.36 -7.29
C TYR A 343 -34.76 14.02 -6.86
N GLU A 344 -35.35 12.88 -7.29
CA GLU A 344 -34.81 11.55 -6.97
C GLU A 344 -33.39 11.37 -7.53
N SER A 345 -33.18 11.83 -8.78
CA SER A 345 -31.89 11.78 -9.47
C SER A 345 -30.79 12.55 -8.72
N LEU A 346 -31.13 13.75 -8.25
CA LEU A 346 -30.23 14.62 -7.50
C LEU A 346 -29.88 14.06 -6.12
N VAL A 347 -30.86 13.47 -5.41
CA VAL A 347 -30.63 12.80 -4.13
C VAL A 347 -29.70 11.59 -4.31
N MET A 348 -29.92 10.77 -5.34
CA MET A 348 -29.08 9.59 -5.62
C MET A 348 -27.64 9.98 -5.99
N LEU A 349 -27.47 11.05 -6.78
CA LEU A 349 -26.13 11.61 -7.07
C LEU A 349 -25.44 12.12 -5.80
N SER A 350 -26.19 12.79 -4.90
CA SER A 350 -25.66 13.25 -3.62
C SER A 350 -25.15 12.09 -2.77
N ILE A 351 -25.96 11.03 -2.62
CA ILE A 351 -25.60 9.82 -1.87
C ILE A 351 -24.37 9.17 -2.49
N TYR A 352 -24.30 9.05 -3.81
CA TYR A 352 -23.14 8.49 -4.52
C TYR A 352 -21.85 9.26 -4.20
N ILE A 353 -21.87 10.59 -4.36
CA ILE A 353 -20.70 11.43 -4.09
C ILE A 353 -20.30 11.29 -2.64
N PHE A 354 -21.25 11.38 -1.70
CA PHE A 354 -20.97 11.26 -0.27
C PHE A 354 -20.32 9.92 0.08
N VAL A 355 -20.89 8.80 -0.37
CA VAL A 355 -20.36 7.45 -0.13
C VAL A 355 -18.98 7.28 -0.75
N SER A 356 -18.77 7.78 -1.96
CA SER A 356 -17.47 7.71 -2.64
C SER A 356 -16.39 8.49 -1.88
N LYS A 357 -16.73 9.69 -1.36
CA LYS A 357 -15.82 10.47 -0.51
C LYS A 357 -15.54 9.77 0.82
N LEU A 358 -16.56 9.19 1.45
CA LEU A 358 -16.41 8.45 2.69
C LEU A 358 -15.50 7.24 2.48
N MET A 359 -15.68 6.49 1.39
CA MET A 359 -14.81 5.37 1.03
C MET A 359 -13.34 5.82 0.85
N VAL A 360 -13.12 6.88 0.05
CA VAL A 360 -11.78 7.39 -0.26
C VAL A 360 -11.09 8.02 0.95
N THR A 361 -11.84 8.55 1.92
CA THR A 361 -11.29 9.09 3.17
C THR A 361 -11.09 8.00 4.22
N GLY A 362 -12.11 7.16 4.41
CA GLY A 362 -12.20 6.22 5.51
C GLY A 362 -11.33 4.98 5.31
N LEU A 363 -11.30 4.39 4.12
CA LEU A 363 -10.51 3.18 3.88
C LEU A 363 -9.00 3.41 4.10
N PRO A 364 -8.37 4.49 3.61
CA PRO A 364 -6.96 4.76 3.89
C PRO A 364 -6.65 4.93 5.38
N VAL A 365 -7.48 5.70 6.10
CA VAL A 365 -7.31 5.93 7.54
C VAL A 365 -7.45 4.62 8.32
N LEU A 366 -8.42 3.77 7.96
CA LEU A 366 -8.60 2.45 8.57
C LEU A 366 -7.47 1.47 8.21
N ALA A 367 -6.99 1.50 6.96
CA ALA A 367 -5.89 0.68 6.47
C ALA A 367 -4.61 0.95 7.26
N LEU A 368 -4.31 2.23 7.52
CA LEU A 368 -3.15 2.68 8.31
C LEU A 368 -3.39 2.64 9.82
N GLY A 369 -4.63 2.72 10.29
CA GLY A 369 -4.96 2.87 11.72
C GLY A 369 -4.75 4.28 12.25
N GLY A 370 -4.87 5.28 11.37
CA GLY A 370 -4.56 6.67 11.65
C GLY A 370 -4.05 7.37 10.40
N THR A 371 -3.37 8.49 10.59
CA THR A 371 -2.77 9.30 9.51
C THR A 371 -1.29 8.99 9.26
N ASP A 372 -0.59 8.43 10.25
CA ASP A 372 0.83 8.05 10.18
C ASP A 372 1.05 6.73 10.93
N LEU A 373 2.07 5.97 10.53
CA LEU A 373 2.54 4.74 11.16
C LEU A 373 3.49 4.99 12.35
N GLN A 374 3.70 6.24 12.76
CA GLN A 374 4.54 6.60 13.91
C GLN A 374 4.10 5.89 15.20
N TYR A 375 2.80 5.63 15.37
CA TYR A 375 2.28 4.98 16.56
C TYR A 375 2.87 3.58 16.78
N LEU A 376 3.14 2.81 15.71
CA LEU A 376 3.74 1.47 15.80
C LEU A 376 5.17 1.53 16.35
N TRP A 377 5.94 2.54 15.93
CA TRP A 377 7.29 2.77 16.42
C TRP A 377 7.28 3.19 17.89
N ASN A 378 6.33 4.04 18.26
CA ASN A 378 6.14 4.48 19.65
C ASN A 378 5.71 3.31 20.55
N GLU A 379 4.80 2.45 20.09
CA GLU A 379 4.38 1.22 20.79
C GLU A 379 5.60 0.32 21.04
N MET A 380 6.43 0.06 20.01
CA MET A 380 7.65 -0.74 20.18
C MET A 380 8.61 -0.13 21.19
N ARG A 381 8.84 1.18 21.13
CA ARG A 381 9.71 1.91 22.07
C ARG A 381 9.20 1.80 23.50
N LEU A 382 7.90 1.98 23.70
CA LEU A 382 7.25 1.86 25.00
C LEU A 382 7.44 0.43 25.53
N THR A 383 7.14 -0.60 24.73
CA THR A 383 7.27 -1.99 25.15
C THR A 383 8.73 -2.35 25.48
N LEU A 384 9.70 -1.91 24.68
CA LEU A 384 11.12 -2.09 25.00
C LEU A 384 11.51 -1.42 26.31
N SER A 385 10.95 -0.24 26.60
CA SER A 385 11.22 0.45 27.86
C SER A 385 10.59 -0.22 29.08
N LEU A 386 9.51 -0.97 28.91
CA LEU A 386 8.81 -1.66 29.99
C LEU A 386 9.39 -3.04 30.31
N ILE A 387 10.05 -3.70 29.34
CA ILE A 387 10.60 -5.05 29.51
C ILE A 387 11.98 -5.07 30.19
N GLN A 388 12.56 -3.89 30.45
CA GLN A 388 13.89 -3.76 31.03
C GLN A 388 14.03 -4.56 32.34
N GLN A 389 15.00 -5.45 32.38
CA GLN A 389 15.36 -6.20 33.57
C GLN A 389 16.55 -5.57 34.28
N PHE A 390 16.54 -5.59 35.62
CA PHE A 390 17.61 -5.04 36.44
C PHE A 390 18.95 -5.76 36.24
N HIS A 391 18.94 -7.04 35.85
CA HIS A 391 20.16 -7.84 35.70
C HIS A 391 21.02 -7.46 34.48
N ALA A 392 20.46 -6.85 33.44
CA ALA A 392 21.24 -6.37 32.28
C ALA A 392 20.94 -4.91 31.93
N GLU A 393 20.91 -4.03 32.94
CA GLU A 393 20.62 -2.60 32.77
C GLU A 393 21.51 -1.95 31.68
N GLY A 394 22.80 -2.30 31.62
CA GLY A 394 23.73 -1.79 30.61
C GLY A 394 23.32 -2.14 29.17
N PHE A 395 22.85 -3.37 28.94
CA PHE A 395 22.35 -3.84 27.64
C PHE A 395 21.10 -3.06 27.21
N TRP A 396 20.12 -2.93 28.13
CA TRP A 396 18.86 -2.27 27.85
C TRP A 396 19.04 -0.77 27.60
N LYS A 397 19.89 -0.09 28.40
CA LYS A 397 20.21 1.32 28.23
C LYS A 397 20.86 1.62 26.88
N GLU A 398 21.82 0.80 26.46
CA GLU A 398 22.46 0.94 25.15
C GLU A 398 21.52 0.64 23.98
N THR A 399 20.63 -0.35 24.14
CA THR A 399 19.63 -0.69 23.13
C THR A 399 18.59 0.41 22.99
N LEU A 400 18.07 0.95 24.09
CA LEU A 400 17.11 2.06 24.09
C LEU A 400 17.73 3.34 23.54
N LYS A 401 18.97 3.67 23.92
CA LYS A 401 19.71 4.80 23.35
C LYS A 401 19.86 4.65 21.84
N PHE A 402 20.14 3.43 21.36
CA PHE A 402 20.23 3.13 19.94
C PHE A 402 18.89 3.28 19.21
N VAL A 403 17.81 2.72 19.76
CA VAL A 403 16.45 2.87 19.19
C VAL A 403 16.00 4.33 19.19
N HIS A 404 16.33 5.09 20.24
CA HIS A 404 16.04 6.52 20.31
C HIS A 404 16.84 7.32 19.28
N LYS A 405 18.12 7.00 19.07
CA LYS A 405 18.94 7.62 18.02
C LYS A 405 18.44 7.28 16.61
N LEU A 406 17.93 6.07 16.42
CA LEU A 406 17.34 5.63 15.16
C LEU A 406 15.96 6.22 14.90
N ASN A 407 15.36 6.90 15.91
CA ASN A 407 14.02 7.45 15.83
C ASN A 407 13.89 8.14 14.48
N PRO A 408 13.10 7.56 13.56
CA PRO A 408 12.81 8.22 12.31
C PRO A 408 11.89 9.37 12.72
N HIS A 409 12.47 10.47 13.17
CA HIS A 409 11.74 11.72 13.29
C HIS A 409 11.18 11.95 11.90
N GLY A 410 9.86 11.83 11.80
CA GLY A 410 9.17 12.35 10.64
C GLY A 410 9.55 13.80 10.60
N THR A 411 10.18 14.21 9.51
CA THR A 411 9.94 15.50 8.89
C THR A 411 8.49 15.93 9.17
N GLU A 412 8.26 17.22 9.39
CA GLU A 412 6.97 17.86 9.65
C GLU A 412 5.97 17.72 8.47
N GLU A 413 6.09 16.65 7.69
CA GLU A 413 5.29 16.22 6.56
C GLU A 413 3.78 16.19 6.84
N TRP A 414 3.36 15.92 8.08
CA TRP A 414 1.95 15.99 8.46
C TRP A 414 1.42 17.43 8.47
N VAL A 415 2.28 18.43 8.68
CA VAL A 415 1.92 19.85 8.64
C VAL A 415 1.47 20.24 7.24
N ALA A 416 2.08 19.70 6.19
CA ALA A 416 1.66 19.94 4.81
C ALA A 416 0.23 19.42 4.56
N SER A 417 -0.09 18.20 5.02
CA SER A 417 -1.45 17.65 4.92
C SER A 417 -2.47 18.50 5.66
N VAL A 418 -2.14 18.95 6.88
CA VAL A 418 -3.03 19.79 7.69
C VAL A 418 -3.21 21.15 7.04
N ALA A 419 -2.13 21.81 6.61
CA ALA A 419 -2.17 23.11 5.96
C ALA A 419 -2.98 23.06 4.65
N LEU A 420 -2.74 22.05 3.79
CA LEU A 420 -3.50 21.86 2.56
C LEU A 420 -4.98 21.55 2.85
N SER A 421 -5.29 20.83 3.92
CA SER A 421 -6.67 20.57 4.33
C SER A 421 -7.36 21.85 4.81
N VAL A 422 -6.67 22.70 5.59
CA VAL A 422 -7.19 24.00 6.04
C VAL A 422 -7.41 24.94 4.85
N ILE A 423 -6.45 25.01 3.91
CA ILE A 423 -6.61 25.75 2.65
C ILE A 423 -7.81 25.19 1.87
N GLY A 424 -7.96 23.87 1.81
CA GLY A 424 -9.08 23.21 1.16
C GLY A 424 -10.43 23.60 1.79
N VAL A 425 -10.51 23.63 3.13
CA VAL A 425 -11.69 24.11 3.85
C VAL A 425 -11.99 25.57 3.51
N TYR A 426 -10.98 26.44 3.57
CA TYR A 426 -11.13 27.86 3.26
C TYR A 426 -11.63 28.07 1.82
N LEU A 427 -11.01 27.39 0.84
CA LEU A 427 -11.41 27.46 -0.56
C LEU A 427 -12.85 26.96 -0.74
N GLY A 428 -13.20 25.79 -0.17
CA GLY A 428 -14.55 25.26 -0.24
C GLY A 428 -15.59 26.23 0.34
N LEU A 429 -15.30 26.85 1.48
CA LEU A 429 -16.18 27.84 2.11
C LEU A 429 -16.29 29.15 1.31
N LYS A 430 -15.27 29.54 0.54
CA LYS A 430 -15.27 30.77 -0.28
C LYS A 430 -15.79 30.61 -1.70
N VAL A 431 -16.06 29.38 -2.17
CA VAL A 431 -16.75 29.16 -3.46
C VAL A 431 -18.05 30.00 -3.53
N GLY A 432 -18.18 30.88 -4.53
CA GLY A 432 -19.29 31.84 -4.63
C GLY A 432 -20.66 31.20 -4.90
N THR A 433 -21.64 32.05 -5.27
CA THR A 433 -22.96 31.62 -5.70
C THR A 433 -22.87 30.79 -6.99
N GLN A 434 -23.47 29.61 -7.00
CA GLN A 434 -23.46 28.65 -8.10
C GLN A 434 -24.86 28.45 -8.70
N ASP A 435 -24.92 28.07 -9.98
CA ASP A 435 -26.15 27.51 -10.55
C ASP A 435 -26.33 26.09 -9.98
N ILE A 436 -27.53 25.83 -9.48
CA ILE A 436 -27.90 24.58 -8.79
C ILE A 436 -28.50 23.57 -9.78
N ASP A 437 -28.67 23.98 -11.04
CA ASP A 437 -29.44 23.22 -12.01
C ASP A 437 -28.60 22.06 -12.61
N TYR A 438 -28.94 20.83 -12.23
CA TYR A 438 -28.35 19.59 -12.77
C TYR A 438 -29.11 19.04 -13.97
N LYS A 439 -30.08 19.79 -14.52
CA LYS A 439 -31.06 19.29 -15.48
C LYS A 439 -30.48 18.57 -16.69
N CYS A 440 -29.24 18.86 -17.09
CA CYS A 440 -28.46 18.04 -18.02
C CYS A 440 -26.97 18.46 -17.94
N THR A 441 -26.17 17.81 -17.09
CA THR A 441 -24.69 17.93 -17.11
C THR A 441 -24.01 16.68 -17.60
#